data_AF-A0A7Z9ZA33-F1
#
_entry.id   AF-A0A7Z9ZA33-F1
#
_cell.length_a   1.000
_cell.length_b   1.000
_cell.length_c   1.000
_cell.angle_alpha   90.00
_cell.angle_beta   90.00
_cell.angle_gamma   90.00
#
_symmetry.space_group_name_H-M   'P 1'
#
loop_
_entity.id
_entity.type
_entity.pdbx_description
1 polymer ?
#
loop_
_entity_poly.entity_id
_entity_poly.type
_entity_poly.pdbx_seq_one_letter_code
_entity_poly.pdbx_strand_id
1 'polypeptide(L)'
;MNLTGKREILKKIYEPFGLSLAYLNIPPNAITLLSIIAGTLSAYAFYTHHILTGATLLVISGLLDLADGIVARQNDKATKFGAVLDWLADKFVDGLVLGAVAVAFTNPWIAIWLITVNMLHTFVK
;
A
#
# COMPACT_ATOMS: atom_id res chain seq x y z
N MET A 1 -18.98 -10.08 -17.42
CA MET A 1 -18.78 -10.09 -15.95
C MET A 1 -18.70 -8.65 -15.48
N ASN A 2 -19.74 -8.12 -14.81
CA ASN A 2 -19.84 -6.70 -14.46
C ASN A 2 -18.81 -6.32 -13.38
N LEU A 3 -17.69 -5.71 -13.81
CA LEU A 3 -16.61 -5.25 -12.93
C LEU A 3 -17.07 -4.15 -11.96
N THR A 4 -18.14 -3.43 -12.31
CA THR A 4 -18.72 -2.31 -11.53
C THR A 4 -19.33 -2.77 -10.20
N GLY A 5 -20.04 -3.91 -10.18
CA GLY A 5 -20.68 -4.43 -8.96
C GLY A 5 -19.68 -4.97 -7.93
N LYS A 6 -18.56 -5.54 -8.38
CA LYS A 6 -17.46 -5.93 -7.48
C LYS A 6 -16.79 -4.71 -6.85
N ARG A 7 -16.62 -3.62 -7.61
CA ARG A 7 -16.06 -2.35 -7.11
C ARG A 7 -16.89 -1.73 -5.99
N GLU A 8 -18.21 -1.79 -6.08
CA GLU A 8 -19.10 -1.28 -5.02
C GLU A 8 -19.08 -2.14 -3.76
N ILE A 9 -19.08 -3.46 -3.88
CA ILE A 9 -18.99 -4.36 -2.71
C ILE A 9 -17.69 -4.14 -1.97
N LEU A 10 -16.58 -4.06 -2.72
CA LEU A 10 -15.26 -3.78 -2.16
C LEU A 10 -15.27 -2.41 -1.45
N LYS A 11 -15.71 -1.33 -2.12
CA LYS A 11 -15.86 -0.01 -1.48
C LYS A 11 -16.66 -0.07 -0.18
N LYS A 12 -17.79 -0.76 -0.16
CA LYS A 12 -18.68 -0.86 1.00
C LYS A 12 -18.05 -1.58 2.20
N ILE A 13 -17.06 -2.45 1.97
CA ILE A 13 -16.33 -3.16 3.03
C ILE A 13 -15.26 -2.24 3.66
N TYR A 14 -14.57 -1.42 2.88
CA TYR A 14 -13.45 -0.60 3.38
C TYR A 14 -13.83 0.84 3.73
N GLU A 15 -14.89 1.39 3.13
CA GLU A 15 -15.44 2.70 3.47
C GLU A 15 -15.66 2.90 4.97
N PRO A 16 -16.25 1.99 5.75
CA PRO A 16 -16.43 2.22 7.19
C PRO A 16 -15.11 2.35 7.95
N PHE A 17 -14.03 1.72 7.49
CA PHE A 17 -12.70 1.84 8.09
C PHE A 17 -12.03 3.17 7.74
N GLY A 18 -12.12 3.60 6.48
CA GLY A 18 -11.64 4.93 6.07
C GLY A 18 -12.44 6.07 6.72
N LEU A 19 -13.75 5.87 6.90
CA LEU A 19 -14.65 6.83 7.54
C LEU A 19 -14.37 6.98 9.04
N SER A 20 -14.12 5.88 9.76
CA SER A 20 -13.79 5.95 11.19
C SER A 20 -12.48 6.71 11.45
N LEU A 21 -11.47 6.53 10.59
CA LEU A 21 -10.25 7.36 10.62
C LEU A 21 -10.52 8.82 10.22
N ALA A 22 -11.45 9.07 9.28
CA ALA A 22 -11.83 10.43 8.90
C ALA A 22 -12.47 11.20 10.06
N TYR A 23 -13.30 10.53 10.88
CA TYR A 23 -13.90 11.10 12.08
C TYR A 23 -12.87 11.49 13.15
N LEU A 24 -11.70 10.85 13.19
CA LEU A 24 -10.61 11.21 14.09
C LEU A 24 -9.80 12.45 13.63
N ASN A 25 -10.14 13.03 12.48
CA ASN A 25 -9.52 14.23 11.91
C ASN A 25 -7.98 14.13 11.75
N ILE A 26 -7.47 12.91 11.62
CA ILE A 26 -6.05 12.62 11.39
C ILE A 26 -5.66 13.16 10.00
N PRO A 27 -4.52 13.86 9.86
CA PRO A 27 -4.09 14.35 8.55
C PRO A 27 -3.77 13.17 7.61
N PRO A 28 -4.24 13.17 6.34
CA PRO A 28 -4.00 12.09 5.38
C PRO A 28 -2.52 11.73 5.25
N ASN A 29 -1.63 12.73 5.16
CA ASN A 29 -0.19 12.52 5.04
C ASN A 29 0.44 11.73 6.21
N ALA A 30 -0.15 11.81 7.42
CA ALA A 30 0.33 11.01 8.55
C ALA A 30 -0.09 9.54 8.40
N ILE A 31 -1.25 9.28 7.81
CA ILE A 31 -1.72 7.92 7.49
C ILE A 31 -0.82 7.31 6.41
N THR A 32 -0.47 8.08 5.37
CA THR A 32 0.51 7.67 4.35
C THR A 32 1.88 7.37 4.97
N LEU A 33 2.35 8.19 5.92
CA LEU A 33 3.62 7.91 6.59
C LEU A 33 3.56 6.61 7.41
N LEU A 34 2.45 6.34 8.08
CA LEU A 34 2.23 5.08 8.80
C LEU A 34 2.16 3.89 7.84
N SER A 35 1.57 4.03 6.65
CA SER A 35 1.53 2.97 5.64
C SER A 35 2.96 2.63 5.18
N ILE A 36 3.81 3.63 4.93
CA ILE A 36 5.22 3.43 4.57
C ILE A 36 6.00 2.71 5.69
N ILE A 37 5.81 3.12 6.95
CA ILE A 37 6.48 2.48 8.09
C ILE A 37 6.06 1.01 8.19
N ALA A 38 4.76 0.73 8.13
CA ALA A 38 4.24 -0.64 8.16
C ALA A 38 4.76 -1.49 6.98
N GLY A 39 4.82 -0.91 5.78
CA GLY A 39 5.36 -1.56 4.58
C GLY A 39 6.85 -1.86 4.69
N THR A 40 7.62 -0.94 5.27
CA THR A 40 9.05 -1.13 5.53
C THR A 40 9.30 -2.22 6.57
N LEU A 41 8.51 -2.24 7.65
CA LEU A 41 8.58 -3.30 8.67
C LEU A 41 8.16 -4.65 8.09
N SER A 42 7.18 -4.67 7.18
CA SER A 42 6.79 -5.87 6.44
C SER A 42 7.95 -6.42 5.61
N ALA A 43 8.62 -5.56 4.83
CA ALA A 43 9.80 -5.95 4.05
C ALA A 43 10.91 -6.52 4.96
N TYR A 44 11.19 -5.89 6.09
CA TYR A 44 12.15 -6.40 7.07
C TYR A 44 11.75 -7.77 7.65
N ALA A 45 10.46 -7.97 7.96
CA ALA A 45 9.95 -9.25 8.43
C ALA A 45 10.10 -10.35 7.36
N PHE A 46 9.83 -10.05 6.09
CA PHE A 46 10.09 -10.98 4.99
C PHE A 46 11.58 -11.31 4.85
N TYR A 47 12.44 -10.29 4.95
CA TYR A 47 13.90 -10.48 4.91
C TYR A 47 14.41 -11.39 6.03
N THR A 48 13.83 -11.30 7.22
CA THR A 48 14.16 -12.16 8.38
C THR A 48 13.40 -13.49 8.39
N HIS A 49 12.77 -13.88 7.28
CA HIS A 49 11.97 -15.10 7.11
C HIS A 49 10.72 -15.23 8.00
N HIS A 50 10.24 -14.15 8.61
CA HIS A 50 8.98 -14.13 9.37
C HIS A 50 7.78 -13.87 8.44
N ILE A 51 7.42 -14.87 7.64
CA ILE A 51 6.42 -14.75 6.56
C ILE A 51 5.06 -14.26 7.07
N LEU A 52 4.53 -14.83 8.15
CA LEU A 52 3.22 -14.45 8.69
C LEU A 52 3.18 -13.00 9.18
N THR A 53 4.24 -12.58 9.87
CA THR A 53 4.37 -11.20 10.36
C THR A 53 4.51 -10.22 9.19
N GLY A 54 5.33 -10.55 8.20
CA GLY A 54 5.49 -9.76 6.97
C GLY A 54 4.17 -9.60 6.21
N ALA A 55 3.44 -10.70 6.00
CA ALA A 55 2.15 -10.66 5.32
C ALA A 55 1.11 -9.83 6.09
N THR A 56 1.06 -9.97 7.41
CA THR A 56 0.12 -9.20 8.25
C THR A 56 0.42 -7.71 8.19
N LEU A 57 1.69 -7.33 8.32
CA LEU A 57 2.13 -5.92 8.22
C LEU A 57 1.88 -5.34 6.81
N LEU A 58 2.04 -6.14 5.76
CA LEU A 58 1.76 -5.72 4.39
C LEU A 58 0.28 -5.40 4.20
N VAL A 59 -0.61 -6.26 4.70
CA VAL A 59 -2.06 -6.02 4.67
C VAL A 59 -2.41 -4.76 5.44
N ILE A 60 -1.82 -4.56 6.63
CA ILE A 60 -2.02 -3.33 7.41
C ILE A 60 -1.57 -2.09 6.63
N SER A 61 -0.39 -2.14 6.01
CA SER A 61 0.14 -1.06 5.18
C SER A 61 -0.83 -0.71 4.04
N GLY A 62 -1.30 -1.70 3.27
CA GLY A 62 -2.26 -1.47 2.18
C GLY A 62 -3.63 -0.97 2.66
N LEU A 63 -4.08 -1.36 3.86
CA LEU A 63 -5.32 -0.82 4.44
C LEU A 63 -5.18 0.66 4.84
N LEU A 64 -4.00 1.06 5.34
CA LEU A 64 -3.71 2.46 5.69
C LEU A 64 -3.64 3.34 4.45
N ASP A 65 -3.00 2.85 3.39
CA ASP A 65 -2.91 3.51 2.08
C ASP A 65 -4.30 3.76 1.48
N LEU A 66 -5.16 2.73 1.48
CA LEU A 66 -6.56 2.91 1.05
C LEU A 66 -7.34 3.88 1.94
N ALA A 67 -7.03 3.94 3.23
CA ALA A 67 -7.72 4.82 4.17
C ALA A 67 -7.33 6.29 3.96
N ASP A 68 -6.07 6.60 3.67
CA ASP A 68 -5.63 8.00 3.50
C ASP A 68 -6.36 8.71 2.35
N GLY A 69 -6.62 8.00 1.25
CA GLY A 69 -7.32 8.51 0.08
C GLY A 69 -8.81 8.71 0.34
N ILE A 70 -9.41 7.89 1.22
CA ILE A 70 -10.79 8.08 1.69
C ILE A 70 -10.86 9.30 2.61
N VAL A 71 -9.96 9.41 3.58
CA VAL A 71 -9.90 10.53 4.53
C VAL A 71 -9.67 11.86 3.80
N ALA A 72 -8.79 11.88 2.81
CA ALA A 72 -8.52 13.06 1.98
C ALA A 72 -9.75 13.51 1.18
N ARG A 73 -10.52 12.56 0.63
CA ARG A 73 -11.75 12.84 -0.13
C ARG A 73 -12.92 13.28 0.76
N GLN A 74 -13.07 12.67 1.92
CA GLN A 74 -14.16 12.99 2.86
C GLN A 74 -13.97 14.35 3.53
N ASN A 75 -12.74 14.70 3.89
CA ASN A 75 -12.46 15.95 4.59
C ASN A 75 -12.17 17.14 3.66
N ASP A 76 -12.39 17.01 2.34
CA ASP A 76 -12.00 18.01 1.33
C ASP A 76 -10.53 18.46 1.43
N LYS A 77 -9.66 17.59 1.96
CA LYS A 77 -8.21 17.83 2.18
C LYS A 77 -7.35 17.21 1.07
N ALA A 78 -7.96 16.81 -0.05
CA ALA A 78 -7.24 16.26 -1.19
C ALA A 78 -6.33 17.34 -1.81
N THR A 79 -5.02 17.11 -1.78
CA THR A 79 -4.02 18.03 -2.36
C THR A 79 -3.21 17.34 -3.45
N LYS A 80 -2.70 18.12 -4.42
CA LYS A 80 -1.80 17.59 -5.46
C LYS A 80 -0.52 17.00 -4.87
N PHE A 81 -0.01 17.59 -3.79
CA PHE A 81 1.15 17.08 -3.08
C PHE A 81 0.86 15.72 -2.43
N GLY A 82 -0.26 15.58 -1.72
CA GLY A 82 -0.67 14.32 -1.12
C GLY A 82 -0.82 13.20 -2.16
N ALA A 83 -1.39 13.50 -3.33
CA ALA A 83 -1.49 12.51 -4.42
C ALA A 83 -0.12 12.05 -4.96
N VAL A 84 0.89 12.95 -4.99
CA VAL A 84 2.26 12.57 -5.38
C VAL A 84 2.94 11.76 -4.29
N LEU A 85 2.71 12.12 -3.01
CA LEU A 85 3.26 11.39 -1.87
C LEU A 85 2.70 9.97 -1.79
N ASP A 86 1.39 9.80 -1.98
CA ASP A 86 0.67 8.52 -2.07
C ASP A 86 1.25 7.64 -3.18
N TRP A 87 1.37 8.19 -4.40
CA TRP A 87 2.00 7.47 -5.53
C TRP A 87 3.46 7.06 -5.24
N LEU A 88 4.23 7.92 -4.60
CA LEU A 88 5.62 7.62 -4.23
C LEU A 88 5.69 6.56 -3.12
N ALA A 89 4.79 6.62 -2.14
CA ALA A 89 4.69 5.70 -1.02
C ALA A 89 4.40 4.28 -1.51
N ASP A 90 3.40 4.13 -2.38
CA ASP A 90 3.01 2.86 -3.00
C ASP A 90 4.21 2.22 -3.72
N LYS A 91 4.94 3.01 -4.53
CA LYS A 91 6.14 2.55 -5.23
C LYS A 91 7.28 2.15 -4.31
N PHE A 92 7.47 2.90 -3.23
CA PHE A 92 8.52 2.63 -2.26
C PHE A 92 8.25 1.33 -1.49
N VAL A 93 7.00 1.12 -1.04
CA VAL A 93 6.59 -0.10 -0.32
C VAL A 93 6.65 -1.32 -1.24
N ASP A 94 6.13 -1.23 -2.47
CA ASP A 94 6.21 -2.29 -3.48
C ASP A 94 7.65 -2.73 -3.70
N GLY A 95 8.55 -1.77 -3.95
CA GLY A 95 9.96 -2.02 -4.22
C GLY A 95 10.66 -2.70 -3.04
N LEU A 96 10.42 -2.22 -1.81
CA LEU A 96 11.01 -2.81 -0.60
C LEU A 96 10.53 -4.23 -0.35
N VAL A 97 9.23 -4.47 -0.42
CA VAL A 97 8.64 -5.79 -0.11
C VAL A 97 9.04 -6.81 -1.16
N LEU A 98 8.93 -6.47 -2.45
CA LEU A 98 9.37 -7.35 -3.53
C LEU A 98 10.88 -7.60 -3.45
N GLY A 99 11.69 -6.57 -3.16
CA GLY A 99 13.13 -6.69 -2.95
C GLY A 99 13.50 -7.59 -1.77
N ALA A 100 12.82 -7.46 -0.64
CA ALA A 100 13.07 -8.29 0.53
C ALA A 100 12.70 -9.76 0.29
N VAL A 101 11.54 -10.02 -0.32
CA VAL A 101 11.12 -11.38 -0.67
C VAL A 101 12.08 -12.00 -1.70
N ALA A 102 12.51 -11.21 -2.68
CA ALA A 102 13.50 -11.60 -3.68
C ALA A 102 14.81 -12.09 -3.05
N VAL A 103 15.39 -11.30 -2.15
CA VAL A 103 16.66 -11.62 -1.49
C VAL A 103 16.52 -12.81 -0.55
N ALA A 104 15.39 -12.91 0.17
CA ALA A 104 15.21 -13.95 1.18
C ALA A 104 14.80 -15.31 0.58
N PHE A 105 14.00 -15.36 -0.48
CA PHE A 105 13.32 -16.61 -0.89
C PHE A 105 13.55 -17.03 -2.34
N THR A 106 14.26 -16.27 -3.17
CA THR A 106 14.31 -16.52 -4.62
C THR A 106 15.69 -16.30 -5.22
N ASN A 107 15.91 -16.86 -6.42
CA ASN A 107 17.12 -16.60 -7.19
C ASN A 107 17.19 -15.11 -7.61
N PRO A 108 18.34 -14.43 -7.44
CA PRO A 108 18.50 -13.01 -7.78
C PRO A 108 18.02 -12.63 -9.19
N TRP A 109 18.16 -13.51 -10.18
CA TRP A 109 17.74 -13.22 -11.56
C TRP A 109 16.22 -13.16 -11.72
N ILE A 110 15.49 -14.07 -11.06
CA ILE A 110 14.02 -14.10 -11.09
C ILE A 110 13.46 -12.89 -10.33
N ALA A 111 14.09 -12.57 -9.20
CA ALA A 111 13.80 -11.40 -8.40
C ALA A 111 13.89 -10.08 -9.20
N ILE A 112 15.01 -9.85 -9.88
CA ILE A 112 15.22 -8.66 -10.72
C ILE A 112 14.16 -8.58 -11.81
N TRP A 113 13.82 -9.70 -12.43
CA TRP A 113 12.77 -9.79 -13.45
C TRP A 113 11.40 -9.39 -12.89
N LEU A 114 10.99 -9.95 -11.74
CA LEU A 114 9.71 -9.66 -11.11
C LEU A 114 9.57 -8.19 -10.70
N ILE A 115 10.61 -7.62 -10.10
CA ILE A 115 10.64 -6.20 -9.70
C ILE A 115 10.53 -5.31 -10.93
N THR A 116 11.32 -5.60 -11.98
CA THR A 116 11.33 -4.80 -13.20
C THR A 116 9.98 -4.83 -13.92
N VAL A 117 9.36 -6.01 -14.04
CA VAL A 117 8.03 -6.15 -14.63
C VAL A 117 6.96 -5.45 -13.81
N ASN A 118 7.01 -5.54 -12.47
CA ASN A 118 6.06 -4.87 -11.60
C ASN A 118 6.16 -3.33 -11.72
N MET A 119 7.38 -2.80 -11.71
CA MET A 119 7.62 -1.37 -11.90
C MET A 119 7.15 -0.89 -13.28
N LEU A 120 7.52 -1.61 -14.35
CA LEU A 120 7.05 -1.31 -15.71
C LEU A 120 5.53 -1.37 -15.83
N HIS A 121 4.88 -2.37 -15.23
CA HIS A 121 3.42 -2.48 -15.23
C HIS A 121 2.76 -1.24 -14.63
N THR A 122 3.38 -0.66 -13.60
CA THR A 122 2.82 0.53 -12.98
C THR A 122 3.04 1.80 -13.80
N PHE A 123 4.12 1.91 -14.57
CA PHE A 123 4.32 3.05 -15.47
C PHE A 123 3.40 3.02 -16.70
N VAL A 124 2.87 1.85 -17.06
CA VAL A 124 1.99 1.66 -18.22
C VAL A 124 0.51 1.93 -17.87
N LYS A 125 0.17 2.04 -16.58
CA LYS A 125 -1.17 2.39 -16.10
C LYS A 125 -1.25 3.86 -15.69
#